data_AF-A0A3D5D793-F1
#
_entry.id   AF-A0A3D5D793-F1
#
_cell.length_a   1.000
_cell.length_b   1.000
_cell.length_c   1.000
_cell.angle_alpha   90.00
_cell.angle_beta   90.00
_cell.angle_gamma   90.00
#
_symmetry.space_group_name_H-M   'P 1'
#
loop_
_entity.id
_entity.type
_entity.pdbx_description
1 polymer ?
#
loop_
_entity_poly.entity_id
_entity_poly.type
_entity_poly.pdbx_seq_one_letter_code
_entity_poly.pdbx_strand_id
1 'polypeptide(L)'
;MFKTRGDKMFAAYFKAEADQLAANCLKEVKTLKDWNARKGRYRREMHEMLGLDPAQPRTPLKATVTGKVQHEEFEVWKLHYQSIPKLYVTANLYVPKGLKKPAPAILYVCG
;
A
#
# COMPACT_ATOMS: atom_id res chain seq x y z
N MET A 1 -16.86 -22.18 7.22
CA MET A 1 -15.76 -22.18 6.23
C MET A 1 -15.08 -23.56 6.35
N PHE A 2 -14.95 -24.31 5.25
CA PHE A 2 -14.53 -25.74 5.16
C PHE A 2 -15.52 -26.75 5.79
N LYS A 3 -16.48 -27.24 4.99
CA LYS A 3 -17.59 -28.09 5.45
C LYS A 3 -17.29 -29.58 5.31
N THR A 4 -16.46 -29.98 4.34
CA THR A 4 -16.17 -31.39 4.05
C THR A 4 -14.81 -31.83 4.60
N ARG A 5 -14.56 -33.14 4.65
CA ARG A 5 -13.23 -33.70 4.94
C ARG A 5 -12.19 -33.23 3.91
N GLY A 6 -12.57 -33.21 2.63
CA GLY A 6 -11.72 -32.74 1.54
C GLY A 6 -11.30 -31.27 1.74
N ASP A 7 -12.26 -30.40 2.09
CA ASP A 7 -12.00 -28.98 2.34
C ASP A 7 -10.96 -28.78 3.46
N LYS A 8 -11.05 -29.56 4.54
CA LYS A 8 -10.10 -29.50 5.66
C LYS A 8 -8.71 -29.98 5.25
N MET A 9 -8.64 -31.04 4.42
CA MET A 9 -7.38 -31.54 3.89
C MET A 9 -6.70 -30.50 2.99
N PHE A 10 -7.45 -29.86 2.08
CA PHE A 10 -6.92 -28.80 1.22
C PHE A 10 -6.46 -27.58 2.03
N ALA A 11 -7.26 -27.14 3.02
CA ALA A 11 -6.86 -26.02 3.88
C ALA A 11 -5.57 -26.29 4.64
N ALA A 12 -5.41 -27.51 5.20
CA ALA A 12 -4.19 -27.90 5.90
C ALA A 12 -2.98 -27.96 4.95
N TYR A 13 -3.16 -28.51 3.75
CA TYR A 13 -2.13 -28.55 2.72
C TYR A 13 -1.70 -27.15 2.28
N PHE A 14 -2.65 -26.27 1.92
CA PHE A 14 -2.33 -24.91 1.50
C PHE A 14 -1.66 -24.10 2.61
N LYS A 15 -2.08 -24.30 3.86
CA LYS A 15 -1.38 -23.70 5.00
C LYS A 15 0.07 -24.15 5.07
N ALA A 16 0.33 -25.46 4.98
CA ALA A 16 1.69 -26.00 5.05
C ALA A 16 2.58 -25.48 3.90
N GLU A 17 2.06 -25.46 2.68
CA GLU A 17 2.77 -24.93 1.51
C GLU A 17 3.04 -23.43 1.65
N ALA A 18 2.05 -22.64 2.07
CA ALA A 18 2.23 -21.21 2.30
C ALA A 18 3.26 -20.92 3.40
N ASP A 19 3.22 -21.67 4.50
CA ASP A 19 4.19 -21.56 5.60
C ASP A 19 5.61 -21.91 5.09
N GLN A 20 5.75 -22.97 4.30
CA GLN A 20 7.04 -23.38 3.72
C GLN A 20 7.59 -22.32 2.75
N LEU A 21 6.75 -21.77 1.87
CA LEU A 21 7.17 -20.70 0.95
C LEU A 21 7.57 -19.44 1.72
N ALA A 22 6.79 -19.04 2.72
CA ALA A 22 7.07 -17.89 3.57
C ALA A 22 8.40 -18.06 4.33
N ALA A 23 8.65 -19.23 4.91
CA ALA A 23 9.91 -19.53 5.60
C ALA A 23 11.14 -19.44 4.67
N ASN A 24 10.95 -19.72 3.38
CA ASN A 24 12.04 -19.75 2.39
C ASN A 24 12.19 -18.44 1.59
N CYS A 25 11.31 -17.45 1.75
CA CYS A 25 11.23 -16.26 0.87
C CYS A 25 12.53 -15.43 0.80
N LEU A 26 13.36 -15.46 1.85
CA LEU A 26 14.65 -14.75 1.93
C LEU A 26 15.83 -15.69 2.19
N LYS A 27 15.69 -17.00 1.94
CA LYS A 27 16.72 -18.01 2.22
C LYS A 27 18.09 -17.69 1.60
N GLU A 28 18.08 -17.01 0.45
CA GLU A 28 19.28 -16.61 -0.29
C GLU A 28 19.82 -15.22 0.07
N VAL A 29 19.15 -14.49 0.98
CA VAL A 29 19.56 -13.15 1.45
C VAL A 29 20.18 -13.30 2.83
N LYS A 30 21.51 -13.42 2.88
CA LYS A 30 22.26 -13.58 4.15
C LYS A 30 22.98 -12.29 4.55
N THR A 31 23.22 -11.40 3.59
CA THR A 31 23.98 -10.17 3.78
C THR A 31 23.30 -8.97 3.13
N LEU A 32 23.74 -7.77 3.51
CA LEU A 32 23.32 -6.53 2.85
C LEU A 32 23.68 -6.52 1.36
N LYS A 33 24.79 -7.18 0.96
CA LYS A 33 25.19 -7.32 -0.44
C LYS A 33 24.18 -8.15 -1.22
N ASP A 34 23.75 -9.29 -0.67
CA ASP A 34 22.72 -10.14 -1.29
C ASP A 34 21.40 -9.40 -1.44
N TRP A 35 20.98 -8.67 -0.41
CA TRP A 35 19.78 -7.85 -0.44
C TRP A 35 19.85 -6.79 -1.54
N ASN A 36 20.94 -6.02 -1.59
CA ASN A 36 21.10 -4.96 -2.57
C ASN A 36 21.13 -5.49 -4.01
N ALA A 37 21.68 -6.68 -4.23
CA ALA A 37 21.65 -7.34 -5.54
C ALA A 37 20.25 -7.81 -5.96
N ARG A 38 19.36 -8.12 -5.00
CA ARG A 38 18.05 -8.76 -5.28
C ARG A 38 16.83 -7.85 -5.13
N LYS A 39 16.90 -6.82 -4.28
CA LYS A 39 15.75 -5.93 -3.96
C LYS A 39 15.08 -5.33 -5.20
N GLY A 40 15.85 -5.05 -6.26
CA GLY A 40 15.30 -4.55 -7.52
C GLY A 40 14.39 -5.57 -8.21
N ARG A 41 14.83 -6.84 -8.28
CA ARG A 41 14.03 -7.94 -8.83
C ARG A 41 12.77 -8.17 -8.00
N TYR A 42 12.88 -8.26 -6.68
CA TYR A 42 11.72 -8.47 -5.81
C TYR A 42 10.67 -7.37 -5.93
N ARG A 43 11.11 -6.11 -6.07
CA ARG A 43 10.18 -4.99 -6.31
C ARG A 43 9.48 -5.11 -7.66
N ARG A 44 10.18 -5.57 -8.70
CA ARG A 44 9.58 -5.80 -10.03
C ARG A 44 8.58 -6.94 -9.99
N GLU A 45 8.94 -8.10 -9.43
CA GLU A 45 8.04 -9.25 -9.29
C GLU A 45 6.78 -8.87 -8.50
N MET A 46 6.92 -8.10 -7.41
CA MET A 46 5.78 -7.55 -6.66
C MET A 46 4.91 -6.62 -7.53
N HIS A 47 5.51 -5.74 -8.34
CA HIS A 47 4.75 -4.88 -9.24
C HIS A 47 4.03 -5.69 -10.31
N GLU A 48 4.66 -6.69 -10.90
CA GLU A 48 4.06 -7.61 -11.88
C GLU A 48 2.82 -8.32 -11.29
N MET A 49 2.95 -8.89 -10.09
CA MET A 49 1.83 -9.56 -9.39
C MET A 49 0.66 -8.62 -9.09
N LEU A 50 0.94 -7.33 -8.91
CA LEU A 50 -0.08 -6.29 -8.68
C LEU A 50 -0.60 -5.67 -9.98
N GLY A 51 -0.14 -6.11 -11.16
CA GLY A 51 -0.50 -5.52 -12.45
C GLY A 51 0.07 -4.10 -12.66
N LEU A 52 1.15 -3.76 -11.96
CA LEU A 52 1.84 -2.47 -11.98
C LEU A 52 3.10 -2.47 -12.85
N ASP A 53 3.35 -3.53 -13.63
CA ASP A 53 4.43 -3.63 -14.61
C ASP A 53 3.84 -3.86 -16.02
N PRO A 54 3.99 -2.91 -16.98
CA PRO A 54 4.66 -1.63 -16.84
C PRO A 54 3.88 -0.65 -15.96
N ALA A 55 4.61 0.16 -15.20
CA ALA A 55 4.01 1.21 -14.40
C ALA A 55 3.36 2.26 -15.32
N GLN A 56 2.12 2.63 -15.01
CA GLN A 56 1.45 3.75 -15.68
C GLN A 56 2.27 5.04 -15.47
N PRO A 57 2.35 5.92 -16.48
CA PRO A 57 3.05 7.19 -16.33
C PRO A 57 2.41 8.00 -15.21
N ARG A 58 3.23 8.74 -14.46
CA ARG A 58 2.72 9.65 -13.43
C ARG A 58 1.84 10.71 -14.08
N THR A 59 0.59 10.78 -13.66
CA THR A 59 -0.36 11.79 -14.12
C THR A 59 -0.52 12.91 -13.09
N PRO A 60 -0.88 14.14 -13.51
CA PRO A 60 -1.23 15.19 -12.57
C PRO A 60 -2.35 14.75 -11.62
N LEU A 61 -2.14 14.95 -10.32
CA LEU A 61 -3.02 14.46 -9.25
C LEU A 61 -4.43 15.08 -9.29
N LYS A 62 -4.56 16.31 -9.78
CA LYS A 62 -5.83 17.08 -9.86
C LYS A 62 -6.65 17.00 -8.56
N ALA A 63 -6.00 17.33 -7.44
CA ALA A 63 -6.65 17.36 -6.14
C ALA A 63 -7.48 18.64 -5.95
N THR A 64 -8.69 18.48 -5.42
CA THR A 64 -9.62 19.59 -5.12
C THR A 64 -10.10 19.46 -3.68
N VAL A 65 -9.91 20.52 -2.90
CA VAL A 65 -10.50 20.64 -1.56
C VAL A 65 -11.97 21.02 -1.71
N THR A 66 -12.86 20.20 -1.19
CA THR A 66 -14.31 20.39 -1.27
C THR A 66 -14.89 21.03 -0.01
N GLY A 67 -14.13 21.04 1.08
CA GLY A 67 -14.49 21.78 2.28
C GLY A 67 -13.51 21.55 3.41
N LYS A 68 -13.66 22.34 4.48
CA LYS A 68 -12.86 22.23 5.68
C LYS A 68 -13.74 22.13 6.91
N VAL A 69 -13.35 21.29 7.87
CA VAL A 69 -13.95 21.20 9.20
C VAL A 69 -12.94 21.70 10.22
N GLN A 70 -13.39 22.58 11.11
CA GLN A 70 -12.56 23.16 12.15
C GLN A 70 -12.53 22.25 13.37
N HIS A 71 -11.35 21.98 13.90
CA HIS A 71 -11.12 21.43 15.23
C HIS A 71 -10.29 22.44 16.04
N GLU A 72 -10.16 22.27 17.35
CA GLU A 72 -9.38 23.18 18.20
C GLU A 72 -7.91 23.24 17.73
N GLU A 73 -7.29 22.07 17.55
CA GLU A 73 -5.86 21.92 17.26
C GLU A 73 -5.51 21.78 15.76
N PHE A 74 -6.47 21.42 14.91
CA PHE A 74 -6.24 21.16 13.48
C PHE A 74 -7.46 21.48 12.62
N GLU A 75 -7.29 21.44 11.30
CA GLU A 75 -8.38 21.45 10.32
C GLU A 75 -8.43 20.10 9.61
N VAL A 76 -9.63 19.61 9.29
CA VAL A 76 -9.83 18.47 8.39
C VAL A 76 -10.24 18.99 7.03
N TRP A 77 -9.37 18.82 6.02
CA TRP A 77 -9.64 19.18 4.65
C TRP A 77 -10.23 17.98 3.93
N LYS A 78 -11.50 18.08 3.55
CA LYS A 78 -12.16 17.09 2.70
C LYS A 78 -11.71 17.35 1.27
N LEU A 79 -11.17 16.34 0.60
CA LEU A 79 -10.69 16.48 -0.76
C LEU A 79 -11.02 15.26 -1.60
N HIS A 80 -11.03 15.46 -2.92
CA HIS A 80 -10.91 14.37 -3.87
C HIS A 80 -9.73 14.63 -4.80
N TYR A 81 -9.20 13.57 -5.40
CA TYR A 81 -8.13 13.66 -6.39
C TYR A 81 -8.31 12.55 -7.44
N GLN A 82 -7.55 12.63 -8.54
CA GLN A 82 -7.55 11.60 -9.58
C GLN A 82 -6.36 10.66 -9.35
N SER A 83 -6.61 9.41 -8.94
CA SER A 83 -5.55 8.41 -8.75
C SER A 83 -4.96 7.94 -10.08
N ILE A 84 -5.82 7.87 -11.10
CA ILE A 84 -5.50 7.83 -12.53
C ILE A 84 -6.50 8.75 -13.26
N PRO A 85 -6.26 9.13 -14.53
CA PRO A 85 -7.17 10.02 -15.24
C PRO A 85 -8.62 9.54 -15.19
N LYS A 86 -9.51 10.43 -14.74
CA LYS A 86 -10.97 10.19 -14.60
C LYS A 86 -11.38 9.20 -13.49
N LEU A 87 -10.45 8.66 -12.69
CA LEU A 87 -10.77 7.86 -11.50
C LEU A 87 -10.59 8.70 -10.23
N TYR A 88 -11.69 9.01 -9.55
CA TYR A 88 -11.69 9.89 -8.39
C TYR A 88 -11.58 9.11 -7.08
N VAL A 89 -10.67 9.55 -6.21
CA VAL A 89 -10.49 9.03 -4.85
C VAL A 89 -10.71 10.16 -3.86
N THR A 90 -11.48 9.90 -2.82
CA THR A 90 -11.72 10.85 -1.72
C THR A 90 -10.72 10.62 -0.59
N ALA A 91 -10.28 11.69 0.06
CA ALA A 91 -9.44 11.62 1.25
C ALA A 91 -9.74 12.78 2.21
N ASN A 92 -9.30 12.59 3.45
CA ASN A 92 -9.27 13.64 4.46
C ASN A 92 -7.81 13.97 4.78
N LEU A 93 -7.44 15.25 4.69
CA LEU A 93 -6.13 15.73 5.11
C LEU A 93 -6.26 16.49 6.43
N TYR A 94 -5.55 16.02 7.45
CA TYR A 94 -5.54 16.61 8.79
C TYR A 94 -4.35 17.57 8.88
N VAL A 95 -4.62 18.85 9.05
CA VAL A 95 -3.60 19.91 9.03
C VAL A 95 -3.55 20.60 10.39
N PRO A 96 -2.48 20.43 11.18
CA PRO A 96 -2.29 21.14 12.44
C PRO A 96 -2.34 22.67 12.26
N LYS A 97 -2.91 23.38 13.23
CA LYS A 97 -2.86 24.85 13.24
C LYS A 97 -1.47 25.34 13.61
N GLY A 98 -1.15 26.57 13.18
CA GLY A 98 0.13 27.22 13.52
C GLY A 98 1.35 26.69 12.77
N LEU A 99 1.15 25.85 11.75
CA LEU A 99 2.20 25.36 10.85
C LEU A 99 2.87 26.52 10.09
N LYS A 100 4.13 26.82 10.42
CA LYS A 100 4.92 27.92 9.79
C LYS A 100 5.81 27.46 8.63
N LYS A 101 6.10 26.16 8.56
CA LYS A 101 6.98 25.52 7.56
C LYS A 101 6.39 24.16 7.21
N PRO A 102 6.73 23.54 6.06
CA PRO A 102 6.30 22.18 5.76
C PRO A 102 6.68 21.21 6.89
N ALA A 103 5.75 20.32 7.25
CA ALA A 103 5.98 19.25 8.23
C ALA A 103 5.92 17.88 7.54
N PRO A 104 6.42 16.82 8.20
CA PRO A 104 6.22 15.45 7.73
C PRO A 104 4.74 15.13 7.53
N ALA A 105 4.44 14.38 6.47
CA ALA A 105 3.11 13.89 6.17
C ALA A 105 3.04 12.37 6.43
N ILE A 106 1.96 11.93 7.07
CA ILE A 106 1.69 10.51 7.30
C ILE A 106 0.53 10.12 6.38
N LEU A 107 0.77 9.13 5.51
CA LEU A 107 -0.28 8.50 4.72
C LEU A 107 -0.86 7.34 5.51
N TYR A 108 -2.11 7.48 5.93
CA TYR A 108 -2.85 6.43 6.63
C TYR A 108 -3.90 5.82 5.70
N VAL A 109 -3.85 4.50 5.53
CA VAL A 109 -4.85 3.72 4.81
C VAL A 109 -5.58 2.82 5.80
N CYS A 110 -6.91 2.85 5.79
CA CYS A 110 -7.73 1.94 6.58
C CYS A 110 -7.71 0.54 5.93
N GLY A 111 -7.50 -0.50 6.74
CA GLY A 111 -7.50 -1.91 6.33
C GLY A 111 -8.75 -2.64 6.78
#